data_AF-A0A6I9QXL0-F1
#
_entry.id   AF-A0A6I9QXL0-F1
#
_cell.length_a   1.000
_cell.length_b   1.000
_cell.length_c   1.000
_cell.angle_alpha   90.00
_cell.angle_beta   90.00
_cell.angle_gamma   90.00
#
_symmetry.space_group_name_H-M   'P 1'
#
loop_
_entity.id
_entity.type
_entity.pdbx_description
1 polymer ?
#
loop_
_entity_poly.entity_id
_entity_poly.type
_entity_poly.pdbx_seq_one_letter_code
_entity_poly.pdbx_strand_id
1 'polypeptide(L)'
;MASLRATTLSLNPPRSGKTLSPLPQTRSLTSFKFPIPSPTKSPKLAASPNRHTITASLFSNNKQTSSDSRSSKVQEMYVYEINERDRGSPVYLRLSQKEVNSLGDLVPLTNKVYHGNLEKRLGITAGICVLVQHVPERGGDRYEAIYSFYFGDYGHISVQGPYLTYEDTYLAVTGGSGVFAGVYGTVKLQQIVYPFKIFYTFYLQGIPDLPRELLGKPVPPSPTVEPTPAAKAAEPHAAVKNFTN
;
A
#
# COMPACT_ATOMS: atom_id res chain seq x y z
N MET A 1 -48.90 5.62 10.86
CA MET A 1 -48.23 6.82 11.41
C MET A 1 -46.81 6.40 11.78
N ALA A 2 -45.70 6.95 11.32
CA ALA A 2 -45.38 7.97 10.35
C ALA A 2 -44.06 7.53 9.65
N SER A 3 -43.99 7.67 8.33
CA SER A 3 -42.81 7.33 7.52
C SER A 3 -41.94 8.59 7.42
N LEU A 4 -40.70 8.52 7.93
CA LEU A 4 -39.72 9.60 7.80
C LEU A 4 -38.95 9.43 6.49
N ARG A 5 -39.38 10.20 5.49
CA ARG A 5 -38.72 10.39 4.19
C ARG A 5 -37.41 11.16 4.41
N ALA A 6 -36.29 10.63 3.91
CA ALA A 6 -35.05 11.37 3.80
C ALA A 6 -35.13 12.34 2.60
N THR A 7 -34.94 13.63 2.88
CA THR A 7 -34.94 14.72 1.89
C THR A 7 -33.59 14.78 1.18
N THR A 8 -33.57 14.49 -0.12
CA THR A 8 -32.40 14.70 -0.98
C THR A 8 -32.27 16.19 -1.31
N LEU A 9 -31.21 16.83 -0.81
CA LEU A 9 -30.82 18.18 -1.23
C LEU A 9 -30.04 18.09 -2.54
N SER A 10 -30.73 18.39 -3.64
CA SER A 10 -30.11 18.62 -4.96
C SER A 10 -29.56 20.05 -5.01
N LEU A 11 -28.25 20.20 -5.12
CA LEU A 11 -27.59 21.47 -5.40
C LEU A 11 -27.39 21.62 -6.91
N ASN A 12 -28.20 22.45 -7.55
CA ASN A 12 -27.98 22.87 -8.94
C ASN A 12 -26.87 23.94 -8.99
N PRO A 13 -25.86 23.81 -9.87
CA PRO A 13 -24.89 24.88 -10.09
C PRO A 13 -25.46 25.98 -11.00
N PRO A 14 -24.98 27.24 -10.88
CA PRO A 14 -25.48 28.37 -11.66
C PRO A 14 -25.02 28.31 -13.11
N ARG A 15 -25.96 28.58 -14.02
CA ARG A 15 -25.78 28.63 -15.47
C ARG A 15 -25.14 29.98 -15.85
N SER A 16 -23.84 29.98 -16.14
CA SER A 16 -23.15 31.11 -16.77
C SER A 16 -22.98 30.82 -18.27
N GLY A 17 -23.66 31.62 -19.10
CA GLY A 17 -23.58 31.54 -20.55
C GLY A 17 -22.29 32.17 -21.06
N LYS A 18 -21.42 31.35 -21.64
CA LYS A 18 -20.41 31.80 -22.62
C LYS A 18 -20.40 30.80 -23.79
N THR A 19 -20.82 31.30 -24.94
CA THR A 19 -20.82 30.59 -26.22
C THR A 19 -19.37 30.32 -26.64
N LEU A 20 -18.96 29.06 -26.61
CA LEU A 20 -17.69 28.61 -27.19
C LEU A 20 -17.97 28.02 -28.58
N SER A 21 -17.29 28.57 -29.58
CA SER A 21 -17.28 28.10 -30.97
C SER A 21 -16.80 26.64 -31.08
N PRO A 22 -17.34 25.83 -32.00
CA PRO A 22 -16.94 24.44 -32.13
C PRO A 22 -15.52 24.31 -32.71
N LEU A 23 -14.68 23.54 -32.01
CA LEU A 23 -13.39 23.06 -32.52
C LEU A 23 -13.65 22.01 -33.61
N PRO A 24 -12.93 22.02 -34.76
CA PRO A 24 -13.15 21.03 -35.80
C PRO A 24 -12.71 19.64 -35.33
N GLN A 25 -13.68 18.72 -35.29
CA GLN A 25 -13.43 17.28 -35.29
C GLN A 25 -12.90 16.88 -36.67
N THR A 26 -11.69 16.37 -36.72
CA THR A 26 -11.23 15.26 -37.58
C THR A 26 -9.72 15.14 -37.47
N ARG A 27 -9.26 14.22 -36.62
CA ARG A 27 -7.98 13.55 -36.84
C ARG A 27 -8.25 12.07 -36.76
N SER A 28 -8.26 11.42 -37.92
CA SER A 28 -8.29 9.96 -38.00
C SER A 28 -7.05 9.43 -37.29
N LEU A 29 -7.24 8.44 -36.42
CA LEU A 29 -6.14 7.66 -35.90
C LEU A 29 -5.64 6.78 -37.05
N THR A 30 -4.54 7.18 -37.66
CA THR A 30 -3.78 6.30 -38.56
C THR A 30 -3.28 5.12 -37.74
N SER A 31 -3.75 3.91 -38.06
CA SER A 31 -3.26 2.69 -37.39
C SER A 31 -1.76 2.54 -37.68
N PHE A 32 -0.93 2.55 -36.64
CA PHE A 32 0.46 2.15 -36.77
C PHE A 32 0.51 0.65 -37.10
N LYS A 33 0.74 0.32 -38.37
CA LYS A 33 1.01 -1.06 -38.80
C LYS A 33 2.47 -1.37 -38.50
N PHE A 34 2.71 -2.16 -37.46
CA PHE A 34 4.00 -2.80 -37.25
C PHE A 34 4.15 -3.93 -38.29
N PRO A 35 5.25 -4.01 -39.06
CA PRO A 35 5.49 -5.15 -39.94
C PRO A 35 5.81 -6.38 -39.08
N ILE A 36 4.94 -7.38 -39.14
CA ILE A 36 5.24 -8.74 -38.64
C ILE A 36 6.14 -9.41 -39.69
N PRO A 37 7.37 -9.84 -39.37
CA PRO A 37 8.17 -10.61 -40.31
C PRO A 37 7.58 -12.01 -40.46
N SER A 38 7.34 -12.43 -41.71
CA SER A 38 6.94 -13.79 -42.06
C SER A 38 8.03 -14.82 -41.71
N PRO A 39 7.67 -16.04 -41.26
CA PRO A 39 8.65 -17.06 -40.92
C PRO A 39 9.27 -17.63 -42.19
N THR A 40 10.52 -17.29 -42.46
CA THR A 40 11.29 -17.89 -43.55
C THR A 40 12.41 -18.76 -43.00
N LYS A 41 12.27 -20.07 -43.28
CA LYS A 41 13.26 -21.14 -43.42
C LYS A 41 14.30 -21.32 -42.29
N SER A 42 14.23 -22.49 -41.66
CA SER A 42 15.23 -23.02 -40.74
C SER A 42 16.61 -23.20 -41.41
N PRO A 43 17.71 -22.79 -40.76
CA PRO A 43 19.04 -23.18 -41.20
C PRO A 43 19.33 -24.61 -40.74
N LYS A 44 19.68 -25.49 -41.69
CA LYS A 44 20.26 -26.81 -41.41
C LYS A 44 21.69 -26.60 -40.90
N LEU A 45 21.93 -26.87 -39.62
CA LEU A 45 23.28 -27.03 -39.08
C LEU A 45 23.72 -28.48 -39.28
N ALA A 46 24.76 -28.67 -40.10
CA ALA A 46 25.46 -29.93 -40.25
C ALA A 46 26.25 -30.22 -38.97
N ALA A 47 25.98 -31.36 -38.35
CA ALA A 47 26.73 -31.83 -37.19
C ALA A 47 28.04 -32.49 -37.64
N SER A 48 29.16 -32.00 -37.12
CA SER A 48 30.44 -32.71 -37.10
C SER A 48 30.83 -32.93 -35.63
N PRO A 49 31.10 -34.16 -35.17
CA PRO A 49 31.33 -34.41 -33.76
C PRO A 49 32.81 -34.21 -33.43
N ASN A 50 33.18 -33.01 -32.98
CA ASN A 50 34.47 -32.84 -32.30
C ASN A 50 34.25 -32.94 -30.79
N ARG A 51 34.61 -34.10 -30.22
CA ARG A 51 34.58 -34.35 -28.78
C ARG A 51 35.65 -33.51 -28.09
N HIS A 52 35.26 -32.34 -27.60
CA HIS A 52 35.97 -31.71 -26.50
C HIS A 52 35.14 -31.89 -25.23
N THR A 53 35.64 -32.74 -24.34
CA THR A 53 35.11 -32.93 -22.99
C THR A 53 35.31 -31.63 -22.23
N ILE A 54 34.30 -30.77 -22.21
CA ILE A 54 34.26 -29.62 -21.30
C ILE A 54 33.84 -30.18 -19.94
N THR A 55 34.82 -30.39 -19.06
CA THR A 55 34.60 -30.60 -17.63
C THR A 55 34.12 -29.29 -17.03
N ALA A 56 32.80 -29.10 -16.96
CA ALA A 56 32.17 -28.05 -16.16
C ALA A 56 32.35 -28.37 -14.67
N SER A 57 33.51 -28.04 -14.13
CA SER A 57 33.77 -28.04 -12.68
C SER A 57 33.25 -26.71 -12.10
N LEU A 58 31.95 -26.63 -11.85
CA LEU A 58 31.34 -25.55 -11.03
C LEU A 58 30.73 -26.08 -9.74
N PHE A 59 31.47 -26.94 -9.04
CA PHE A 59 31.19 -27.24 -7.63
C PHE A 59 32.44 -26.99 -6.81
N SER A 60 32.79 -25.71 -6.67
CA SER A 60 33.52 -25.27 -5.49
C SER A 60 32.57 -25.47 -4.31
N ASN A 61 32.76 -26.60 -3.63
CA ASN A 61 32.11 -26.95 -2.39
C ASN A 61 32.66 -26.04 -1.27
N ASN A 62 32.49 -24.73 -1.42
CA ASN A 62 32.72 -23.83 -0.32
C ASN A 62 31.45 -23.92 0.53
N LYS A 63 31.53 -24.69 1.61
CA LYS A 63 30.61 -24.53 2.74
C LYS A 63 30.86 -23.13 3.31
N GLN A 64 30.39 -22.10 2.60
CA GLN A 64 29.96 -20.88 3.25
C GLN A 64 28.67 -21.28 3.97
N THR A 65 28.84 -21.78 5.18
CA THR A 65 27.89 -21.50 6.24
C THR A 65 27.87 -19.97 6.37
N SER A 66 27.12 -19.29 5.49
CA SER A 66 26.55 -18.01 5.89
C SER A 66 25.57 -18.39 6.98
N SER A 67 26.06 -18.45 8.22
CA SER A 67 25.20 -18.29 9.37
C SER A 67 24.44 -17.00 9.08
N ASP A 68 23.17 -17.14 8.73
CA ASP A 68 22.30 -16.01 8.43
C ASP A 68 22.29 -15.18 9.72
N SER A 69 23.16 -14.17 9.79
CA SER A 69 23.47 -13.41 11.02
C SER A 69 22.35 -12.43 11.36
N ARG A 70 21.18 -12.67 10.79
CA ARG A 70 19.98 -11.87 10.98
C ARG A 70 19.45 -12.20 12.37
N SER A 71 19.28 -11.15 13.16
CA SER A 71 18.67 -11.26 14.48
C SER A 71 17.28 -11.89 14.36
N SER A 72 17.05 -12.98 15.08
CA SER A 72 15.73 -13.61 15.23
C SER A 72 14.85 -12.93 16.27
N LYS A 73 15.37 -11.90 16.96
CA LYS A 73 14.64 -11.12 17.95
C LYS A 73 13.48 -10.38 17.27
N VAL A 74 12.28 -10.58 17.79
CA VAL A 74 11.09 -9.82 17.38
C VAL A 74 11.09 -8.48 18.10
N GLN A 75 10.90 -7.41 17.34
CA GLN A 75 10.71 -6.06 17.86
C GLN A 75 9.32 -5.57 17.49
N GLU A 76 8.57 -5.09 18.49
CA GLU A 76 7.23 -4.54 18.27
C GLU A 76 7.32 -3.03 17.98
N MET A 77 6.58 -2.59 16.97
CA MET A 77 6.39 -1.17 16.65
C MET A 77 4.91 -0.91 16.41
N TYR A 78 4.39 0.16 17.00
CA TYR A 78 2.97 0.49 16.96
C TYR A 78 2.75 1.80 16.22
N VAL A 79 1.77 1.83 15.32
CA VAL A 79 1.42 3.05 14.58
C VAL A 79 -0.09 3.18 14.41
N TYR A 80 -0.54 4.42 14.29
CA TYR A 80 -1.89 4.75 13.88
C TYR A 80 -1.87 5.27 12.44
N GLU A 81 -2.75 4.73 11.60
CA GLU A 81 -3.06 5.28 10.29
C GLU A 81 -4.40 6.01 10.37
N ILE A 82 -4.40 7.28 9.98
CA ILE A 82 -5.57 8.15 10.09
C ILE A 82 -5.82 8.87 8.76
N ASN A 83 -7.02 8.66 8.22
CA ASN A 83 -7.53 9.45 7.10
C ASN A 83 -8.16 10.73 7.64
N GLU A 84 -7.42 11.84 7.57
CA GLU A 84 -7.88 13.17 7.97
C GLU A 84 -8.70 13.89 6.89
N ARG A 85 -9.04 13.19 5.80
CA ARG A 85 -9.87 13.68 4.68
C ARG A 85 -9.28 14.87 3.92
N ASP A 86 -7.98 15.10 4.05
CA ASP A 86 -7.25 16.22 3.46
C ASP A 86 -6.30 15.81 2.32
N ARG A 87 -6.33 14.55 1.89
CA ARG A 87 -5.44 13.99 0.84
C ARG A 87 -6.15 13.54 -0.44
N GLY A 88 -7.46 13.74 -0.55
CA GLY A 88 -8.25 13.19 -1.66
C GLY A 88 -8.26 11.65 -1.70
N SER A 89 -8.00 11.00 -0.56
CA SER A 89 -7.89 9.55 -0.40
C SER A 89 -9.04 9.00 0.46
N PRO A 90 -9.51 7.76 0.20
CA PRO A 90 -9.13 6.92 -0.93
C PRO A 90 -9.76 7.38 -2.25
N VAL A 91 -9.24 6.90 -3.38
CA VAL A 91 -9.91 7.01 -4.68
C VAL A 91 -10.52 5.66 -5.02
N TYR A 92 -11.85 5.58 -5.12
CA TYR A 92 -12.52 4.34 -5.50
C TYR A 92 -12.72 4.27 -7.02
N LEU A 93 -11.99 3.38 -7.68
CA LEU A 93 -12.08 3.13 -9.12
C LEU A 93 -12.99 1.94 -9.38
N ARG A 94 -14.24 2.22 -9.76
CA ARG A 94 -15.28 1.20 -10.04
C ARG A 94 -15.13 0.59 -11.42
N LEU A 95 -14.04 -0.16 -11.62
CA LEU A 95 -13.68 -0.77 -12.89
C LEU A 95 -14.57 -1.97 -13.25
N SER A 96 -15.22 -2.59 -12.27
CA SER A 96 -16.17 -3.69 -12.48
C SER A 96 -17.43 -3.27 -13.22
N GLN A 97 -17.74 -1.96 -13.24
CA GLN A 97 -18.98 -1.38 -13.80
C GLN A 97 -20.26 -1.99 -13.19
N LYS A 98 -20.17 -2.55 -11.98
CA LYS A 98 -21.31 -3.11 -11.25
C LYS A 98 -21.81 -2.15 -10.18
N GLU A 99 -23.08 -2.29 -9.83
CA GLU A 99 -23.69 -1.52 -8.74
C GLU A 99 -23.12 -1.91 -7.37
N VAL A 100 -22.88 -3.21 -7.18
CA VAL A 100 -22.26 -3.79 -5.99
C VAL A 100 -20.75 -3.88 -6.19
N ASN A 101 -20.01 -3.51 -5.16
CA ASN A 101 -18.56 -3.69 -5.05
C ASN A 101 -18.18 -5.09 -5.56
N SER A 102 -17.33 -5.16 -6.58
CA SER A 102 -17.03 -6.42 -7.27
C SER A 102 -15.55 -6.58 -7.59
N LEU A 103 -15.13 -7.85 -7.74
CA LEU A 103 -13.76 -8.22 -8.12
C LEU A 103 -13.21 -7.33 -9.24
N GLY A 104 -12.03 -6.76 -9.00
CA GLY A 104 -11.32 -5.89 -9.95
C GLY A 104 -11.54 -4.40 -9.75
N ASP A 105 -12.45 -3.97 -8.85
CA ASP A 105 -12.45 -2.58 -8.39
C ASP A 105 -11.14 -2.27 -7.65
N LEU A 106 -10.61 -1.07 -7.86
CA LEU A 106 -9.31 -0.66 -7.33
C LEU A 106 -9.46 0.53 -6.39
N VAL A 107 -8.68 0.53 -5.31
CA VAL A 107 -8.70 1.59 -4.31
C VAL A 107 -7.26 2.04 -4.02
N PRO A 108 -6.69 2.94 -4.84
CA PRO A 108 -5.49 3.67 -4.47
C PRO A 108 -5.76 4.51 -3.20
N LEU A 109 -4.81 4.50 -2.26
CA LEU A 109 -4.96 5.20 -0.99
C LEU A 109 -3.64 5.75 -0.46
N THR A 110 -3.75 6.84 0.29
CA THR A 110 -2.70 7.41 1.13
C THR A 110 -3.30 8.10 2.34
N ASN A 111 -2.87 7.73 3.54
CA ASN A 111 -3.32 8.31 4.80
C ASN A 111 -2.12 8.77 5.65
N LYS A 112 -2.36 9.56 6.69
CA LYS A 112 -1.30 10.00 7.60
C LYS A 112 -0.95 8.89 8.58
N VAL A 113 0.34 8.75 8.90
CA VAL A 113 0.83 7.79 9.89
C VAL A 113 1.37 8.53 11.11
N TYR A 114 0.90 8.11 12.26
CA TYR A 114 1.27 8.62 13.59
C TYR A 114 1.90 7.51 14.42
N HIS A 115 2.71 7.93 15.38
CA HIS A 115 3.31 7.04 16.36
C HIS A 115 2.23 6.37 17.22
N GLY A 116 2.52 5.19 17.78
CA GLY A 116 1.56 4.43 18.59
C GLY A 116 1.09 5.15 19.86
N ASN A 117 1.85 6.13 20.35
CA ASN A 117 1.43 7.00 21.45
C ASN A 117 0.67 8.26 21.01
N LEU A 118 0.47 8.45 19.70
CA LEU A 118 -0.24 9.57 19.07
C LEU A 118 0.42 10.96 19.24
N GLU A 119 1.66 11.02 19.72
CA GLU A 119 2.38 12.27 20.00
C GLU A 119 3.29 12.75 18.86
N LYS A 120 3.55 11.91 17.85
CA LYS A 120 4.40 12.26 16.70
C LYS A 120 3.79 11.89 15.36
N ARG A 121 3.88 12.81 14.39
CA ARG A 121 3.65 12.53 12.96
C ARG A 121 4.88 11.81 12.38
N LEU A 122 4.67 10.62 11.85
CA LEU A 122 5.73 9.79 11.28
C LEU A 122 5.83 9.94 9.76
N GLY A 123 4.69 9.94 9.08
CA GLY A 123 4.67 10.08 7.63
C GLY A 123 3.34 9.70 7.02
N ILE A 124 3.34 8.80 6.04
CA ILE A 124 2.13 8.37 5.31
C ILE A 124 2.13 6.86 5.03
N THR A 125 0.94 6.31 4.79
CA THR A 125 0.77 5.12 3.96
C THR A 125 0.64 5.54 2.51
N ALA A 126 1.09 4.70 1.58
CA ALA A 126 0.78 4.84 0.16
C ALA A 126 0.76 3.48 -0.54
N GLY A 127 -0.30 3.22 -1.30
CA GLY A 127 -0.41 2.02 -2.12
C GLY A 127 -1.82 1.82 -2.65
N ILE A 128 -2.20 0.55 -2.81
CA ILE A 128 -3.45 0.16 -3.47
C ILE A 128 -4.08 -1.05 -2.79
N CYS A 129 -5.40 -1.04 -2.71
CA CYS A 129 -6.22 -2.20 -2.40
C CYS A 129 -6.95 -2.66 -3.67
N VAL A 130 -6.90 -3.96 -3.95
CA VAL A 130 -7.66 -4.61 -5.03
C VAL A 130 -8.84 -5.31 -4.39
N LEU A 131 -10.06 -4.96 -4.79
CA LEU A 131 -11.25 -5.64 -4.28
C LEU A 131 -11.27 -7.09 -4.78
N VAL A 132 -11.36 -8.02 -3.84
CA VAL A 132 -11.46 -9.46 -4.13
C VAL A 132 -12.92 -9.89 -4.12
N GLN A 133 -13.66 -9.50 -3.08
CA GLN A 133 -15.03 -9.95 -2.88
C GLN A 133 -15.80 -9.00 -1.95
N HIS A 134 -17.03 -8.69 -2.32
CA HIS A 134 -18.03 -8.14 -1.39
C HIS A 134 -18.65 -9.28 -0.58
N VAL A 135 -18.77 -9.11 0.74
CA VAL A 135 -19.24 -10.11 1.70
C VAL A 135 -20.49 -9.57 2.43
N PRO A 136 -21.69 -9.73 1.84
CA PRO A 136 -22.94 -9.16 2.38
C PRO A 136 -23.22 -9.59 3.82
N GLU A 137 -22.92 -10.84 4.16
CA GLU A 137 -23.19 -11.44 5.48
C GLU A 137 -22.37 -10.79 6.60
N ARG A 138 -21.27 -10.13 6.24
CA ARG A 138 -20.40 -9.38 7.15
C ARG A 138 -20.56 -7.86 6.99
N GLY A 139 -21.40 -7.41 6.07
CA GLY A 139 -21.61 -5.99 5.77
C GLY A 139 -20.32 -5.28 5.32
N GLY A 140 -19.46 -5.98 4.56
CA GLY A 140 -18.15 -5.45 4.23
C GLY A 140 -17.49 -6.11 3.03
N ASP A 141 -16.22 -5.79 2.84
CA ASP A 141 -15.45 -6.16 1.65
C ASP A 141 -14.12 -6.81 2.06
N ARG A 142 -13.66 -7.74 1.22
CA ARG A 142 -12.32 -8.31 1.25
C ARG A 142 -11.48 -7.71 0.15
N TYR A 143 -10.34 -7.13 0.53
CA TYR A 143 -9.34 -6.63 -0.38
C TYR A 143 -8.01 -7.40 -0.24
N GLU A 144 -7.25 -7.44 -1.33
CA GLU A 144 -5.81 -7.71 -1.31
C GLU A 144 -5.11 -6.35 -1.33
N ALA A 145 -4.29 -6.06 -0.34
CA ALA A 145 -3.65 -4.77 -0.16
C ALA A 145 -2.14 -4.87 -0.38
N ILE A 146 -1.59 -3.89 -1.11
CA ILE A 146 -0.14 -3.74 -1.35
C ILE A 146 0.19 -2.27 -1.13
N TYR A 147 0.91 -1.96 -0.07
CA TYR A 147 1.24 -0.58 0.28
C TYR A 147 2.48 -0.50 1.17
N SER A 148 2.98 0.71 1.37
CA SER A 148 4.13 0.97 2.22
C SER A 148 3.84 2.05 3.25
N PHE A 149 4.51 1.96 4.39
CA PHE A 149 4.53 2.95 5.47
C PHE A 149 5.83 3.73 5.39
N TYR A 150 5.74 5.04 5.21
CA TYR A 150 6.89 5.93 5.11
C TYR A 150 7.11 6.67 6.43
N PHE A 151 8.36 6.70 6.88
CA PHE A 151 8.77 7.21 8.19
C PHE A 151 9.80 8.36 8.06
N GLY A 152 9.70 9.17 7.00
CA GLY A 152 10.67 10.24 6.73
C GLY A 152 12.09 9.71 6.51
N ASP A 153 13.08 10.35 7.14
CA ASP A 153 14.50 9.97 7.02
C ASP A 153 14.80 8.53 7.49
N TYR A 154 13.91 7.89 8.25
CA TYR A 154 14.12 6.51 8.71
C TYR A 154 13.95 5.46 7.60
N GLY A 155 13.26 5.80 6.51
CA GLY A 155 12.94 4.87 5.41
C GLY A 155 11.48 4.44 5.41
N HIS A 156 11.22 3.24 4.90
CA HIS A 156 9.86 2.70 4.79
C HIS A 156 9.80 1.19 5.07
N ILE A 157 8.59 0.71 5.38
CA ILE A 157 8.25 -0.72 5.46
C ILE A 157 7.18 -1.00 4.41
N SER A 158 7.36 -2.04 3.60
CA SER A 158 6.37 -2.52 2.63
C SER A 158 5.60 -3.71 3.18
N VAL A 159 4.30 -3.76 2.89
CA VAL A 159 3.41 -4.83 3.32
C VAL A 159 2.54 -5.34 2.18
N GLN A 160 2.15 -6.60 2.29
CA GLN A 160 1.21 -7.23 1.38
C GLN A 160 0.30 -8.21 2.13
N GLY A 161 -0.99 -8.23 1.80
CA GLY A 161 -1.90 -9.26 2.29
C GLY A 161 -3.35 -8.80 2.42
N PRO A 162 -4.17 -9.54 3.19
CA PRO A 162 -5.60 -9.29 3.28
C PRO A 162 -5.91 -8.00 4.06
N TYR A 163 -6.81 -7.18 3.52
CA TYR A 163 -7.47 -6.08 4.22
C TYR A 163 -8.97 -6.37 4.24
N LEU A 164 -9.52 -6.63 5.42
CA LEU A 164 -10.94 -6.91 5.63
C LEU A 164 -11.59 -5.74 6.34
N THR A 165 -12.70 -5.23 5.82
CA THR A 165 -13.37 -4.05 6.42
C THR A 165 -14.15 -4.38 7.69
N TYR A 166 -14.24 -5.66 8.05
CA TYR A 166 -15.14 -6.19 9.08
C TYR A 166 -14.43 -6.97 10.20
N GLU A 167 -13.13 -7.23 10.09
CA GLU A 167 -12.34 -7.91 11.13
C GLU A 167 -10.84 -7.60 11.04
N ASP A 168 -10.12 -7.85 12.13
CA ASP A 168 -8.67 -7.74 12.18
C ASP A 168 -7.98 -8.73 11.21
N THR A 169 -6.83 -8.34 10.69
CA THR A 169 -6.05 -9.15 9.75
C THR A 169 -4.56 -9.12 10.08
N TYR A 170 -3.81 -10.03 9.45
CA TYR A 170 -2.35 -9.97 9.44
C TYR A 170 -1.87 -9.85 8.00
N LEU A 171 -1.00 -8.89 7.74
CA LEU A 171 -0.30 -8.72 6.47
C LEU A 171 1.16 -9.14 6.63
N ALA A 172 1.77 -9.60 5.54
CA ALA A 172 3.20 -9.88 5.51
C ALA A 172 3.99 -8.57 5.43
N VAL A 173 5.06 -8.47 6.21
CA VAL A 173 6.09 -7.44 6.02
C VAL A 173 7.06 -7.97 4.96
N THR A 174 7.04 -7.36 3.78
CA THR A 174 7.75 -7.86 2.59
C THR A 174 9.16 -7.29 2.43
N GLY A 175 9.49 -6.26 3.21
CA GLY A 175 10.79 -5.61 3.17
C GLY A 175 10.73 -4.18 3.68
N GLY A 176 11.86 -3.49 3.58
CA GLY A 176 11.97 -2.09 3.96
C GLY A 176 13.28 -1.46 3.50
N SER A 177 13.44 -0.19 3.82
CA SER A 177 14.63 0.62 3.51
C SER A 177 15.08 1.43 4.72
N GLY A 178 16.25 2.07 4.62
CA GLY A 178 16.81 2.85 5.73
C GLY A 178 17.08 1.97 6.95
N VAL A 179 16.56 2.36 8.11
CA VAL A 179 16.70 1.56 9.35
C VAL A 179 15.95 0.22 9.28
N PHE A 180 15.04 0.08 8.32
CA PHE A 180 14.26 -1.15 8.08
C PHE A 180 14.84 -2.02 6.95
N ALA A 181 16.06 -1.72 6.47
CA ALA A 181 16.68 -2.52 5.40
C ALA A 181 16.85 -3.99 5.82
N GLY A 182 16.25 -4.90 5.06
CA GLY A 182 16.27 -6.35 5.35
C GLY A 182 15.21 -6.83 6.35
N VAL A 183 14.27 -5.96 6.76
CA VAL A 183 13.19 -6.33 7.66
C VAL A 183 12.26 -7.37 7.05
N TYR A 184 11.78 -8.28 7.88
CA TYR A 184 10.71 -9.23 7.55
C TYR A 184 9.84 -9.47 8.79
N GLY A 185 8.70 -10.14 8.60
CA GLY A 185 7.78 -10.48 9.68
C GLY A 185 6.32 -10.30 9.27
N THR A 186 5.49 -9.91 10.23
CA THR A 186 4.05 -9.66 10.01
C THR A 186 3.62 -8.37 10.68
N VAL A 187 2.49 -7.83 10.23
CA VAL A 187 1.82 -6.71 10.88
C VAL A 187 0.37 -7.07 11.13
N LYS A 188 -0.09 -6.90 12.36
CA LYS A 188 -1.50 -6.97 12.70
C LYS A 188 -2.17 -5.65 12.34
N LEU A 189 -3.23 -5.70 11.56
CA LEU A 189 -4.10 -4.58 11.24
C LEU A 189 -5.36 -4.68 12.10
N GLN A 190 -5.69 -3.61 12.82
CA GLN A 190 -6.90 -3.49 13.63
C GLN A 190 -7.74 -2.29 13.17
N GLN A 191 -8.92 -2.57 12.64
CA GLN A 191 -9.85 -1.54 12.18
C GLN A 191 -10.55 -0.91 13.40
N ILE A 192 -10.31 0.38 13.67
CA ILE A 192 -10.94 1.07 14.81
C ILE A 192 -12.23 1.75 14.38
N VAL A 193 -12.14 2.62 13.36
CA VAL A 193 -13.27 3.34 12.79
C VAL A 193 -13.15 3.22 11.29
N TYR A 194 -14.03 2.47 10.64
CA TYR A 194 -13.99 2.32 9.18
C TYR A 194 -14.51 3.58 8.46
N PRO A 195 -13.84 4.08 7.41
CA PRO A 195 -12.47 3.78 6.92
C PRO A 195 -11.38 4.74 7.46
N PHE A 196 -11.62 5.41 8.60
CA PHE A 196 -10.85 6.58 9.04
C PHE A 196 -9.68 6.30 9.99
N LYS A 197 -9.76 5.28 10.84
CA LYS A 197 -8.76 5.00 11.88
C LYS A 197 -8.42 3.52 11.91
N ILE A 198 -7.14 3.23 11.76
CA ILE A 198 -6.58 1.88 11.80
C ILE A 198 -5.36 1.89 12.72
N PHE A 199 -5.21 0.84 13.53
CA PHE A 199 -4.04 0.65 14.38
C PHE A 199 -3.26 -0.58 13.92
N TYR A 200 -1.94 -0.44 13.86
CA TYR A 200 -1.04 -1.48 13.42
C TYR A 200 -0.06 -1.86 14.52
N THR A 201 0.12 -3.16 14.69
CA THR A 201 1.21 -3.75 15.49
C THR A 201 2.14 -4.51 14.56
N PHE A 202 3.32 -3.96 14.31
CA PHE A 202 4.37 -4.62 13.55
C PHE A 202 5.16 -5.57 14.45
N TYR A 203 5.43 -6.77 13.94
CA TYR A 203 6.32 -7.76 14.55
C TYR A 203 7.53 -7.92 13.65
N LEU A 204 8.55 -7.08 13.87
CA LEU A 204 9.69 -6.92 12.97
C LEU A 204 10.86 -7.80 13.39
N GLN A 205 11.49 -8.45 12.41
CA GLN A 205 12.67 -9.29 12.57
C GLN A 205 13.72 -8.93 11.52
N GLY A 206 14.97 -9.40 11.73
CA GLY A 206 16.05 -9.24 10.75
C GLY A 206 16.75 -7.89 10.72
N ILE A 207 16.40 -6.97 11.64
CA ILE A 207 16.98 -5.62 11.73
C ILE A 207 17.62 -5.36 13.10
N PRO A 208 18.57 -4.40 13.19
CA PRO A 208 19.07 -3.88 14.47
C PRO A 208 17.98 -3.31 15.37
N ASP A 209 18.32 -2.99 16.62
CA ASP A 209 17.36 -2.37 17.54
C ASP A 209 16.80 -1.07 16.97
N LEU A 210 15.47 -0.92 17.03
CA LEU A 210 14.77 0.24 16.50
C LEU A 210 15.22 1.54 17.21
N PRO A 211 15.32 2.66 16.47
CA PRO A 211 15.55 3.97 17.08
C PRO A 211 14.53 4.26 18.18
N ARG A 212 14.99 4.75 19.34
CA ARG A 212 14.12 5.02 20.50
C ARG A 212 12.97 5.99 20.18
N GLU A 213 13.14 6.89 19.21
CA GLU A 213 12.10 7.82 18.79
C GLU A 213 10.90 7.13 18.10
N LEU A 214 11.11 5.94 17.53
CA LEU A 214 10.06 5.10 16.94
C LEU A 214 9.46 4.12 17.95
N LEU A 215 9.94 4.18 19.20
CA LEU A 215 9.49 3.33 20.30
C LEU A 215 8.75 4.17 21.34
N GLY A 216 7.66 3.63 21.86
CA GLY A 216 6.96 4.22 22.99
C GLY A 216 5.75 3.39 23.37
N LYS A 217 5.23 3.64 24.58
CA LYS A 217 4.06 2.94 25.07
C LYS A 217 2.84 3.34 24.23
N PRO A 218 2.18 2.41 23.52
CA PRO A 218 1.04 2.76 22.69
C PRO A 218 -0.15 3.19 23.54
N VAL A 219 -0.93 4.14 23.02
CA VAL A 219 -2.28 4.42 23.52
C VAL A 219 -3.19 3.28 23.03
N PRO A 220 -4.01 2.66 23.91
CA PRO A 220 -4.92 1.59 23.50
C PRO A 220 -5.88 2.04 22.38
N PRO A 221 -6.09 1.22 21.33
CA PRO A 221 -6.95 1.58 20.22
C PRO A 221 -8.41 1.71 20.67
N SER A 222 -9.01 2.86 20.39
CA SER A 222 -10.43 3.12 20.64
C SER A 222 -10.97 4.18 19.66
N PRO A 223 -12.29 4.27 19.44
CA PRO A 223 -12.86 5.25 18.53
C PRO A 223 -12.53 6.72 18.87
N THR A 224 -12.26 7.01 20.15
CA THR A 224 -12.04 8.37 20.67
C THR A 224 -10.59 8.83 20.64
N VAL A 225 -9.63 7.95 20.30
CA VAL A 225 -8.22 8.35 20.23
C VAL A 225 -7.98 9.32 19.08
N GLU A 226 -7.15 10.32 19.32
CA GLU A 226 -6.77 11.35 18.34
C GLU A 226 -5.27 11.66 18.49
N PRO A 227 -4.58 12.04 17.40
CA PRO A 227 -3.24 12.60 17.49
C PRO A 227 -3.26 13.88 18.34
N THR A 228 -2.17 14.14 19.05
CA THR A 228 -2.05 15.41 19.78
C THR A 228 -2.13 16.60 18.81
N PRO A 229 -2.59 17.78 19.26
CA PRO A 229 -2.64 18.97 18.41
C PRO A 229 -1.28 19.28 17.76
N ALA A 230 -0.19 19.15 18.51
CA ALA A 230 1.17 19.37 18.00
C ALA A 230 1.56 18.34 16.92
N ALA A 231 1.22 17.06 17.10
CA ALA A 231 1.48 16.03 16.09
C ALA A 231 0.67 16.27 14.82
N LYS A 232 -0.62 16.63 14.97
CA LYS A 232 -1.51 16.94 13.85
C LYS A 232 -1.05 18.16 13.06
N ALA A 233 -0.54 19.18 13.76
CA ALA A 233 0.08 20.37 13.17
C ALA A 233 1.51 20.13 12.64
N ALA A 234 2.06 18.92 12.85
CA ALA A 234 3.44 18.55 12.50
C ALA A 234 4.48 19.55 13.04
N GLU A 235 4.30 19.98 14.29
CA GLU A 235 5.27 20.86 14.95
C GLU A 235 6.65 20.20 15.02
N PRO A 236 7.76 20.96 14.99
CA PRO A 236 9.11 20.39 14.88
C PRO A 236 9.49 19.33 15.93
N HIS A 237 8.91 19.40 17.13
CA HIS A 237 9.14 18.43 18.20
C HIS A 237 8.19 17.22 18.14
N ALA A 238 7.05 17.37 17.46
CA ALA A 238 5.96 16.41 17.35
C ALA A 238 5.85 15.80 15.94
N ALA A 239 6.93 15.85 15.17
CA ALA A 239 7.10 15.14 13.92
C ALA A 239 8.51 14.56 13.84
N VAL A 240 8.68 13.45 13.14
CA VAL A 240 10.02 12.96 12.80
C VAL A 240 10.66 13.89 11.79
N LYS A 241 11.99 13.90 11.76
CA LYS A 241 12.74 14.67 10.79
C LYS A 241 12.35 14.27 9.36
N ASN A 242 12.07 15.28 8.53
CA ASN A 242 11.64 15.11 7.14
C ASN A 242 10.49 14.09 6.99
N PHE A 243 9.51 14.12 7.90
CA PHE A 243 8.34 13.25 7.83
C PHE A 243 7.72 13.30 6.42
N THR A 244 7.34 12.13 5.90
CA THR A 244 6.76 12.04 4.56
C THR A 244 5.35 12.63 4.57
N ASN A 245 5.03 13.47 3.57
CA ASN A 245 3.74 14.11 3.43
C ASN A 245 3.21 14.05 2.02
#